data_AF-A0A6C9QFY9-F1
#
_entry.id   AF-A0A6C9QFY9-F1
#
_cell.length_a   1.000
_cell.length_b   1.000
_cell.length_c   1.000
_cell.angle_alpha   90.00
_cell.angle_beta   90.00
_cell.angle_gamma   90.00
#
_symmetry.space_group_name_H-M   'P 1'
#
loop_
_entity.id
_entity.type
_entity.pdbx_description
1 polymer ?
#
loop_
_entity_poly.entity_id
_entity_poly.type
_entity_poly.pdbx_seq_one_letter_code
_entity_poly.pdbx_strand_id
1 'polypeptide(L)'
;GLANKGWIKGTPLDAGWIGWMIKPLGRWSLIMEIDEGFAVGMSPAELSAEQLLSKLWLWEGKAESYGWGSHSTQEAQFSVLDDITASELINDIEALFE
;
A
#
# COMPACT_ATOMS: atom_id res chain seq x y z
N GLY A 1 -11.04 -2.97 -8.04
CA GLY A 1 -10.05 -3.13 -6.95
C GLY A 1 -8.80 -2.31 -7.22
N LEU A 2 -8.00 -2.05 -6.18
CA LEU A 2 -6.88 -1.10 -6.19
C LEU A 2 -5.87 -1.28 -7.34
N ALA A 3 -5.61 -2.52 -7.78
CA ALA A 3 -4.70 -2.79 -8.90
C ALA A 3 -5.12 -2.08 -10.20
N ASN A 4 -6.42 -2.01 -10.49
CA ASN A 4 -6.94 -1.28 -11.65
C ASN A 4 -6.83 0.24 -11.51
N LYS A 5 -6.54 0.70 -10.29
CA LYS A 5 -6.30 2.11 -9.96
C LYS A 5 -4.80 2.42 -9.82
N GLY A 6 -3.92 1.51 -10.28
CA GLY A 6 -2.47 1.73 -10.30
C GLY A 6 -1.76 1.46 -8.98
N TRP A 7 -2.42 0.82 -8.01
CA TRP A 7 -1.73 0.30 -6.84
C TRP A 7 -1.02 -1.01 -7.16
N ILE A 8 0.14 -1.22 -6.55
CA ILE A 8 0.93 -2.44 -6.70
C ILE A 8 1.07 -3.14 -5.35
N LYS A 9 1.19 -4.47 -5.40
CA LYS A 9 1.58 -5.25 -4.22
C LYS A 9 3.05 -4.98 -3.91
N GLY A 10 3.40 -4.93 -2.63
CA GLY A 10 4.80 -4.90 -2.20
C GLY A 10 5.57 -6.17 -2.61
N THR A 11 6.89 -6.09 -2.51
CA THR A 11 7.75 -7.26 -2.78
C THR A 11 7.45 -8.39 -1.79
N PRO A 12 7.26 -9.63 -2.27
CA PRO A 12 7.09 -10.79 -1.39
C PRO A 12 8.29 -10.97 -0.45
N LEU A 13 7.99 -11.22 0.81
CA LEU A 13 8.92 -11.54 1.88
C LEU A 13 9.04 -13.06 2.05
N ASP A 14 9.58 -13.48 3.19
CA ASP A 14 9.67 -14.88 3.58
C ASP A 14 8.31 -15.57 3.46
N ALA A 15 8.34 -16.82 2.99
CA ALA A 15 7.15 -17.62 2.67
C ALA A 15 6.18 -16.98 1.65
N GLY A 16 6.61 -15.96 0.90
CA GLY A 16 5.78 -15.28 -0.08
C GLY A 16 4.79 -14.28 0.51
N TRP A 17 4.99 -13.87 1.77
CA TRP A 17 4.15 -12.89 2.46
C TRP A 17 4.28 -11.49 1.86
N ILE A 18 3.18 -10.76 1.73
CA ILE A 18 3.14 -9.39 1.23
C ILE A 18 2.31 -8.55 2.19
N GLY A 19 2.94 -7.68 2.96
CA GLY A 19 2.25 -6.85 3.97
C GLY A 19 1.75 -5.49 3.48
N TRP A 20 1.91 -5.16 2.19
CA TRP A 20 1.73 -3.79 1.72
C TRP A 20 1.10 -3.73 0.32
N MET A 21 0.25 -2.72 0.14
CA MET A 21 -0.12 -2.15 -1.15
C MET A 21 0.51 -0.77 -1.28
N ILE A 22 1.00 -0.44 -2.47
CA ILE A 22 1.80 0.77 -2.71
C ILE A 22 1.22 1.53 -3.91
N LYS A 23 0.97 2.83 -3.75
CA LYS A 23 0.62 3.73 -4.85
C LYS A 23 1.83 4.59 -5.22
N PRO A 24 2.37 4.50 -6.45
CA PRO A 24 3.41 5.41 -6.92
C PRO A 24 2.85 6.82 -7.11
N LEU A 25 3.52 7.84 -6.56
CA LEU A 25 3.12 9.26 -6.59
C LEU A 25 4.30 10.15 -7.03
N GLY A 26 5.05 9.71 -8.05
CA GLY A 26 6.24 10.41 -8.53
C GLY A 26 7.44 10.18 -7.61
N ARG A 27 7.91 11.23 -6.91
CA ARG A 27 9.01 11.10 -5.93
C ARG A 27 8.58 10.38 -4.65
N TRP A 28 7.27 10.38 -4.37
CA TRP A 28 6.68 9.75 -3.21
C TRP A 28 6.06 8.42 -3.58
N SER A 29 5.92 7.54 -2.59
CA SER A 29 5.05 6.38 -2.65
C SER A 29 4.16 6.38 -1.42
N LEU A 30 2.86 6.18 -1.62
CA LEU A 30 1.95 5.95 -0.51
C LEU A 30 1.97 4.47 -0.16
N ILE A 31 2.33 4.17 1.08
CA ILE A 31 2.36 2.82 1.62
C ILE A 31 1.07 2.60 2.41
N MET A 32 0.32 1.57 2.03
CA MET A 32 -0.81 1.04 2.79
C MET A 32 -0.39 -0.31 3.36
N GLU A 33 -0.25 -0.37 4.68
CA GLU A 33 -0.03 -1.61 5.39
C GLU A 33 -1.35 -2.34 5.55
N ILE A 34 -1.34 -3.61 5.16
CA ILE A 34 -2.47 -4.52 5.26
C ILE A 34 -2.07 -5.58 6.28
N ASP A 35 -2.73 -5.56 7.43
CA ASP A 35 -2.62 -6.62 8.42
C ASP A 35 -3.37 -7.86 7.90
N GLU A 36 -2.84 -9.03 8.23
CA GLU A 36 -3.07 -10.32 7.57
C GLU A 36 -2.61 -10.41 6.09
N GLY A 37 -2.21 -9.30 5.48
CA GLY A 37 -1.42 -9.25 4.24
C GLY A 37 -1.93 -10.10 3.08
N PHE A 38 -1.04 -10.44 2.15
CA PHE A 38 -1.29 -11.38 1.07
C PHE A 38 -0.21 -12.47 1.05
N ALA A 39 -0.48 -13.58 0.36
CA ALA A 39 0.50 -14.62 0.12
C ALA A 39 0.56 -15.00 -1.36
N VAL A 40 1.77 -15.18 -1.89
CA VAL A 40 1.97 -15.63 -3.27
C VAL A 40 1.33 -17.02 -3.46
N GLY A 41 0.50 -17.16 -4.49
CA GLY A 41 -0.16 -18.43 -4.83
C GLY A 41 -1.41 -18.76 -4.01
N MET A 42 -1.86 -17.84 -3.14
CA MET A 42 -3.07 -17.99 -2.33
C MET A 42 -4.03 -16.82 -2.60
N SER A 43 -5.33 -17.10 -2.65
CA SER A 43 -6.31 -16.01 -2.74
C SER A 43 -6.43 -15.27 -1.40
N PRO A 44 -6.74 -13.95 -1.40
CA PRO A 44 -6.90 -13.22 -0.15
C PRO A 44 -7.93 -13.87 0.79
N ALA A 45 -9.05 -14.35 0.25
CA ALA A 45 -10.13 -14.99 1.03
C ALA A 45 -9.73 -16.33 1.68
N GLU A 46 -8.76 -17.05 1.09
CA GLU A 46 -8.19 -18.26 1.71
C GLU A 46 -7.19 -17.92 2.81
N LEU A 47 -6.49 -16.79 2.67
CA LEU A 47 -5.53 -16.32 3.65
C LEU A 47 -6.22 -15.74 4.89
N SER A 48 -7.20 -14.86 4.66
CA SER A 48 -8.07 -14.36 5.70
C SER A 48 -9.39 -13.78 5.18
N ALA A 49 -10.41 -13.86 6.03
CA ALA A 49 -11.70 -13.22 5.81
C ALA A 49 -11.74 -11.74 6.26
N GLU A 50 -10.76 -11.25 7.03
CA GLU A 50 -10.84 -9.96 7.73
C GLU A 50 -9.57 -9.10 7.60
N GLN A 51 -9.03 -8.94 6.38
CA GLN A 51 -7.87 -8.07 6.15
C GLN A 51 -8.11 -6.64 6.68
N LEU A 52 -7.17 -6.12 7.47
CA LEU A 52 -7.27 -4.79 8.06
C LEU A 52 -6.30 -3.81 7.42
N LEU A 53 -6.77 -2.59 7.15
CA LEU A 53 -5.88 -1.47 6.87
C LEU A 53 -5.34 -0.96 8.21
N SER A 54 -4.07 -1.25 8.51
CA SER A 54 -3.46 -0.91 9.81
C SER A 54 -2.81 0.47 9.83
N LYS A 55 -2.10 0.84 8.76
CA LYS A 55 -1.36 2.11 8.69
C LYS A 55 -1.23 2.62 7.25
N LEU A 56 -1.19 3.96 7.12
CA LEU A 56 -0.99 4.67 5.86
C LEU A 56 0.05 5.78 6.01
N TRP A 57 1.06 5.83 5.14
CA TRP A 57 2.11 6.86 5.19
C TRP A 57 2.77 7.11 3.84
N LEU A 58 3.31 8.32 3.69
CA LEU A 58 4.11 8.69 2.53
C LEU A 58 5.59 8.38 2.79
N TRP A 59 6.17 7.62 1.88
CA TRP A 59 7.60 7.29 1.87
C TRP A 59 8.29 7.97 0.68
N GLU A 60 9.48 8.53 0.90
CA GLU A 60 10.28 9.12 -0.17
C GLU A 60 11.03 8.04 -0.94
N GLY A 61 10.66 7.85 -2.20
CA GLY A 61 11.29 6.88 -3.08
C GLY A 61 10.29 6.20 -4.01
N LYS A 62 10.83 5.40 -4.92
CA LYS A 62 10.04 4.70 -5.92
C LYS A 62 9.41 3.43 -5.35
N ALA A 63 8.16 3.17 -5.69
CA ALA A 63 7.37 2.07 -5.14
C ALA A 63 8.08 0.70 -5.24
N GLU A 64 8.79 0.44 -6.34
CA GLU A 64 9.56 -0.79 -6.57
C GLU A 64 10.76 -0.98 -5.61
N SER A 65 11.19 0.08 -4.94
CA SER A 65 12.31 0.07 -3.99
C SER A 65 11.85 -0.14 -2.55
N TYR A 66 10.55 -0.22 -2.31
CA TYR A 66 10.00 -0.43 -0.98
C TYR A 66 9.88 -1.92 -0.63
N GLY A 67 10.43 -2.32 0.51
CA GLY A 67 10.43 -3.70 0.99
C GLY A 67 11.19 -3.87 2.30
N TRP A 68 11.42 -5.13 2.69
CA TRP A 68 12.11 -5.46 3.95
C TRP A 68 13.46 -4.76 4.08
N GLY A 69 13.64 -4.03 5.19
CA GLY A 69 14.86 -3.28 5.48
C GLY A 69 14.93 -1.88 4.85
N SER A 70 14.03 -1.54 3.92
CA SER A 70 13.79 -0.16 3.46
C SER A 70 12.62 0.51 4.20
N HIS A 71 12.07 -0.18 5.20
CA HIS A 71 11.01 0.26 6.13
C HIS A 71 11.47 1.38 7.08
N SER A 72 12.10 2.43 6.56
CA SER A 72 12.37 3.61 7.35
C SER A 72 11.06 4.36 7.62
N THR A 73 10.84 4.80 8.85
CA THR A 73 9.75 5.71 9.25
C THR A 73 10.02 7.13 8.75
N GLN A 74 10.15 7.33 7.44
CA GLN A 74 9.98 8.66 6.89
C GLN A 74 8.50 8.84 6.57
N GLU A 75 7.85 9.63 7.41
CA GLU A 75 6.42 9.92 7.47
C GLU A 75 6.20 11.37 7.01
N ALA A 76 6.38 11.64 5.71
CA ALA A 76 6.03 12.96 5.19
C ALA A 76 4.54 13.23 5.45
N GLN A 77 4.21 14.47 5.81
CA GLN A 77 2.81 14.85 5.93
C GLN A 77 2.13 14.83 4.56
N PHE A 78 0.85 14.45 4.52
CA PHE A 78 0.05 14.44 3.28
C PHE A 78 -0.09 15.81 2.62
N SER A 79 0.21 16.90 3.33
CA SER A 79 0.24 18.27 2.81
C SER A 79 1.27 18.50 1.70
N VAL A 80 2.18 17.55 1.45
CA VAL A 80 3.11 17.59 0.31
C VAL A 80 2.46 17.15 -1.01
N LEU A 81 1.28 16.55 -0.96
CA LEU A 81 0.50 16.16 -2.14
C LEU A 81 -0.38 17.33 -2.59
N ASP A 82 -0.63 17.42 -3.89
CA ASP A 82 -1.66 18.33 -4.40
C ASP A 82 -3.08 17.80 -4.08
N ASP A 83 -4.05 18.71 -4.05
CA ASP A 83 -5.43 18.43 -3.67
C ASP A 83 -6.10 17.37 -4.55
N ILE A 84 -5.73 17.29 -5.85
CA ILE A 84 -6.28 16.31 -6.78
C ILE A 84 -5.76 14.92 -6.39
N THR A 85 -4.44 14.77 -6.26
CA THR A 85 -3.81 13.52 -5.83
C THR A 85 -4.36 13.06 -4.47
N ALA A 86 -4.48 13.96 -3.50
CA ALA A 86 -5.03 13.63 -2.18
C ALA A 86 -6.49 13.13 -2.28
N SER A 87 -7.32 13.77 -3.10
CA SER A 87 -8.72 13.37 -3.31
C SER A 87 -8.82 11.99 -3.98
N GLU A 88 -7.97 11.69 -4.97
CA GLU A 88 -7.93 10.37 -5.61
C GLU A 88 -7.56 9.26 -4.61
N LEU A 89 -6.60 9.52 -3.73
CA LEU A 89 -6.18 8.57 -2.71
C LEU A 89 -7.29 8.25 -1.70
N ILE A 90 -8.04 9.27 -1.27
CA ILE A 90 -9.19 9.10 -0.39
C ILE A 90 -10.25 8.23 -1.08
N ASN A 91 -10.64 8.58 -2.31
CA ASN A 91 -11.61 7.80 -3.09
C ASN A 91 -11.15 6.35 -3.34
N ASP A 92 -9.84 6.12 -3.48
CA ASP A 92 -9.27 4.78 -3.63
C ASP A 92 -9.44 3.94 -2.37
N ILE A 93 -9.22 4.55 -1.21
CA ILE A 93 -9.29 3.89 0.10
C ILE A 93 -10.74 3.71 0.54
N GLU A 94 -11.61 4.70 0.38
CA GLU A 94 -13.02 4.60 0.75
C GLU A 94 -13.73 3.48 -0.02
N ALA A 95 -13.41 3.30 -1.30
CA ALA A 95 -13.94 2.22 -2.14
C ALA A 95 -13.50 0.81 -1.71
N LEU A 96 -12.65 0.65 -0.69
CA LEU A 96 -12.36 -0.65 -0.08
C LEU A 96 -13.44 -1.10 0.91
N PHE A 97 -14.26 -0.18 1.40
CA PHE A 97 -15.25 -0.40 2.45
C PHE A 97 -16.70 -0.40 1.93
N GLU A 98 -16.88 -0.28 0.60
CA GLU A 98 -18.16 -0.40 -0.12
C GLU A 98 -18.32 -1.79 -0.73
#